data_AF-A0A6P6JFR6-F1
#
_entry.id   AF-A0A6P6JFR6-F1
#
_cell.length_a   1.000
_cell.length_b   1.000
_cell.length_c   1.000
_cell.angle_alpha   90.00
_cell.angle_beta   90.00
_cell.angle_gamma   90.00
#
_symmetry.space_group_name_H-M   'P 1'
#
loop_
_entity.id
_entity.type
_entity.pdbx_description
1 polymer ?
#
loop_
_entity_poly.entity_id
_entity_poly.type
_entity_poly.pdbx_seq_one_letter_code
_entity_poly.pdbx_strand_id
1 'polypeptide(L)'
;MRLHYSAATSILIILQMLWWGLNSQCEEPIESSKLDLSVTYDLPHFVSDTPIQNLLEFNGTVYVGAVNKLYALSKDIKKIHEYNTGPVHEGHDCRAPDPCSGCKNKPLSKNNTNMALLMETFYDLELFSCGSVGNGVCRRYLLEDGPLDAEISCMYSKKNKDSSHGCPDCLAGPSGTQILNVMSSGVVRFFVANSEPLDSTIPRLHHTISVRKMRETQDGFEFFSEQSYMDLAPGLRGNYPLHYVYSFQSGPYVYFLTVQREGGSSNSFHTRIVRMCSSDPEILRYVEMPFECIYSERRRKKRSAQMVFNVLQAAHVAKVGYDFQQEMGLKEGEDVLFAAFARSKPDSPEPTASSAVCLISITDINNFFRDFMQKGYTRKLSHFPGSEEKIFNQVRGFNQIMHFLL
;
A
#
# COMPACT_ATOMS: atom_id res chain seq x y z
N MET A 1 -17.92 -3.48 -87.45
CA MET A 1 -17.40 -4.50 -86.51
C MET A 1 -17.76 -4.04 -85.10
N ARG A 2 -18.86 -4.57 -84.52
CA ARG A 2 -19.20 -4.33 -83.11
C ARG A 2 -18.64 -5.49 -82.30
N LEU A 3 -17.59 -5.24 -81.54
CA LEU A 3 -16.99 -6.20 -80.62
C LEU A 3 -17.92 -6.31 -79.40
N HIS A 4 -18.66 -7.42 -79.32
CA HIS A 4 -19.36 -7.83 -78.11
C HIS A 4 -18.34 -8.34 -77.10
N TYR A 5 -18.00 -7.52 -76.11
CA TYR A 5 -17.41 -8.03 -74.87
C TYR A 5 -18.52 -8.70 -74.06
N SER A 6 -18.40 -10.01 -73.86
CA SER A 6 -19.28 -10.76 -72.96
C SER A 6 -19.14 -10.22 -71.54
N ALA A 7 -20.25 -10.05 -70.82
CA ALA A 7 -20.24 -9.64 -69.41
C ALA A 7 -19.31 -10.54 -68.55
N ALA A 8 -19.14 -11.81 -68.96
CA ALA A 8 -18.24 -12.75 -68.30
C ALA A 8 -16.76 -12.36 -68.39
N THR A 9 -16.30 -11.74 -69.49
CA THR A 9 -14.88 -11.34 -69.63
C THR A 9 -14.56 -10.06 -68.87
N SER A 10 -15.53 -9.15 -68.74
CA SER A 10 -15.39 -7.96 -67.88
C SER A 10 -15.38 -8.33 -66.40
N ILE A 11 -16.19 -9.32 -65.99
CA ILE A 11 -16.20 -9.84 -64.62
C ILE A 11 -14.89 -10.57 -64.29
N LEU A 12 -14.34 -11.35 -65.23
CA LEU A 12 -13.06 -12.05 -65.02
C LEU A 12 -11.87 -11.08 -64.83
N ILE A 13 -11.84 -9.99 -65.60
CA ILE A 13 -10.80 -8.96 -65.48
C ILE A 13 -10.93 -8.22 -64.15
N ILE A 14 -12.17 -7.91 -63.71
CA ILE A 14 -12.41 -7.27 -62.41
C ILE A 14 -12.02 -8.23 -61.26
N LEU A 15 -12.34 -9.53 -61.34
CA LEU A 15 -11.93 -10.53 -60.35
C LEU A 15 -10.40 -10.74 -60.31
N GLN A 16 -9.71 -10.69 -61.45
CA GLN A 16 -8.25 -10.75 -61.50
C GLN A 16 -7.59 -9.49 -60.93
N MET A 17 -8.16 -8.30 -61.15
CA MET A 17 -7.68 -7.05 -60.57
C MET A 17 -7.97 -6.97 -59.06
N LEU A 18 -9.08 -7.55 -58.58
CA LEU A 18 -9.37 -7.70 -57.14
C LEU A 18 -8.48 -8.76 -56.47
N TRP A 19 -8.06 -9.81 -57.18
CA TRP A 19 -7.10 -10.80 -56.66
C TRP A 19 -5.67 -10.27 -56.62
N TRP A 20 -5.27 -9.40 -57.55
CA TRP A 20 -3.94 -8.78 -57.54
C TRP A 20 -3.84 -7.57 -56.60
N GLY A 21 -4.97 -6.99 -56.18
CA GLY A 21 -5.02 -5.89 -55.21
C GLY A 21 -4.98 -6.28 -53.74
N LEU A 22 -4.89 -7.57 -53.39
CA LEU A 22 -4.95 -8.07 -52.00
C LEU A 22 -3.64 -8.72 -51.50
N ASN A 23 -2.55 -8.60 -52.25
CA ASN A 23 -1.21 -9.03 -51.83
C ASN A 23 -0.33 -7.88 -51.34
N SER A 24 -0.92 -6.75 -50.94
CA SER A 24 -0.23 -5.88 -49.99
C SER A 24 -0.17 -6.62 -48.67
N GLN A 25 0.92 -7.37 -48.46
CA GLN A 25 1.36 -7.73 -47.12
C GLN A 25 1.36 -6.42 -46.34
N CYS A 26 0.44 -6.27 -45.39
CA CYS A 26 0.58 -5.22 -44.40
C CYS A 26 1.92 -5.52 -43.73
N GLU A 27 2.94 -4.69 -43.99
CA GLU A 27 4.13 -4.68 -43.17
C GLU A 27 3.64 -4.49 -41.73
N GLU A 28 3.94 -5.46 -40.87
CA GLU A 28 3.75 -5.29 -39.44
C GLU A 28 4.47 -3.97 -39.06
N PRO A 29 3.82 -3.08 -38.30
CA PRO A 29 4.50 -1.86 -37.88
C PRO A 29 5.79 -2.28 -37.18
N ILE A 30 6.92 -1.70 -37.61
CA ILE A 30 8.23 -1.93 -37.01
C ILE A 30 8.26 -1.23 -35.64
N GLU A 31 7.43 -1.69 -34.72
CA GLU A 31 7.22 -1.12 -33.40
C GLU A 31 8.22 -1.74 -32.43
N SER A 32 9.46 -1.28 -32.53
CA SER A 32 10.52 -1.40 -31.50
C SER A 32 11.87 -0.87 -31.99
N SER A 33 12.06 -0.69 -33.30
CA SER A 33 13.38 -0.43 -33.92
C SER A 33 14.04 0.91 -33.58
N LYS A 34 13.36 1.85 -32.91
CA LYS A 34 13.92 3.16 -32.53
C LYS A 34 14.19 3.32 -31.03
N LEU A 35 13.80 2.37 -30.18
CA LEU A 35 14.00 2.50 -28.74
C LEU A 35 15.32 1.84 -28.34
N ASP A 36 16.39 2.63 -28.27
CA ASP A 36 17.66 2.15 -27.73
C ASP A 36 17.59 2.13 -26.19
N LEU A 37 17.30 0.95 -25.64
CA LEU A 37 17.27 0.69 -24.20
C LEU A 37 18.68 0.55 -23.58
N SER A 38 19.75 0.62 -24.38
CA SER A 38 21.13 0.49 -23.90
C SER A 38 21.76 1.83 -23.46
N VAL A 39 21.08 2.94 -23.71
CA VAL A 39 21.53 4.28 -23.31
C VAL A 39 21.61 4.39 -21.78
N THR A 40 22.78 4.75 -21.27
CA THR A 40 23.00 5.02 -19.85
C THR A 40 22.90 6.53 -19.57
N TYR A 41 22.15 6.89 -18.52
CA TYR A 41 22.01 8.26 -18.07
C TYR A 41 22.74 8.44 -16.74
N ASP A 42 23.61 9.45 -16.64
CA ASP A 42 24.20 9.87 -15.37
C ASP A 42 23.24 10.82 -14.64
N LEU A 43 22.43 10.24 -13.76
CA LEU A 43 21.42 10.98 -12.99
C LEU A 43 21.95 11.31 -11.59
N PRO A 44 21.53 12.46 -11.00
CA PRO A 44 21.82 12.76 -9.61
C PRO A 44 21.35 11.62 -8.70
N HIS A 45 22.24 11.12 -7.86
CA HIS A 45 21.96 9.98 -7.00
C HIS A 45 22.59 10.16 -5.62
N PHE A 46 22.01 9.46 -4.64
CA PHE A 46 22.51 9.37 -3.28
C PHE A 46 22.72 7.90 -2.93
N VAL A 47 23.86 7.59 -2.34
CA VAL A 47 24.17 6.25 -1.83
C VAL A 47 24.19 6.33 -0.31
N SER A 48 23.27 5.60 0.32
CA SER A 48 23.26 5.40 1.77
C SER A 48 24.27 4.34 2.17
N ASP A 49 24.90 4.51 3.35
CA ASP A 49 25.81 3.51 3.93
C ASP A 49 25.10 2.19 4.27
N THR A 50 23.79 2.24 4.49
CA THR A 50 22.94 1.12 4.88
C THR A 50 21.71 1.03 4.00
N PRO A 51 21.04 -0.15 3.91
CA PRO A 51 19.84 -0.31 3.10
C PRO A 51 18.78 0.75 3.42
N ILE A 52 18.11 1.25 2.39
CA ILE A 52 16.99 2.20 2.49
C ILE A 52 15.68 1.40 2.67
N GLN A 53 14.78 1.88 3.51
CA GLN A 53 13.46 1.27 3.75
C GLN A 53 12.32 2.15 3.26
N ASN A 54 12.31 3.42 3.67
CA ASN A 54 11.23 4.35 3.35
C ASN A 54 11.79 5.68 2.82
N LEU A 55 11.02 6.29 1.92
CA LEU A 55 11.30 7.59 1.32
C LEU A 55 10.08 8.47 1.48
N LEU A 56 10.30 9.73 1.79
CA LEU A 56 9.26 10.75 1.89
C LEU A 56 9.79 12.04 1.30
N GLU A 57 9.12 12.57 0.29
CA GLU A 57 9.39 13.91 -0.24
C GLU A 57 8.40 14.90 0.37
N PHE A 58 8.91 16.03 0.84
CA PHE A 58 8.09 17.12 1.34
C PHE A 58 8.79 18.46 1.10
N ASN A 59 8.10 19.38 0.42
CA ASN A 59 8.59 20.72 0.10
C ASN A 59 10.01 20.76 -0.50
N GLY A 60 10.32 19.83 -1.41
CA GLY A 60 11.62 19.74 -2.07
C GLY A 60 12.74 19.13 -1.22
N THR A 61 12.45 18.68 0.00
CA THR A 61 13.36 17.89 0.83
C THR A 61 12.98 16.42 0.74
N VAL A 62 13.96 15.55 0.51
CA VAL A 62 13.76 14.10 0.48
C VAL A 62 14.29 13.50 1.77
N TYR A 63 13.40 12.99 2.60
CA TYR A 63 13.74 12.24 3.81
C TYR A 63 13.90 10.76 3.49
N VAL A 64 15.00 10.18 3.95
CA VAL A 64 15.39 8.80 3.65
C VAL A 64 15.57 8.03 4.95
N GLY A 65 14.61 7.14 5.25
CA GLY A 65 14.69 6.20 6.36
C GLY A 65 15.51 4.97 5.97
N ALA A 66 16.65 4.77 6.63
CA ALA A 66 17.56 3.66 6.40
C ALA A 66 17.85 2.92 7.71
N VAL A 67 18.63 1.82 7.63
CA VAL A 67 19.01 1.08 8.83
C VAL A 67 19.96 1.95 9.66
N ASN A 68 19.61 2.20 10.92
CA ASN A 68 20.32 3.01 11.91
C ASN A 68 20.43 4.50 11.58
N LYS A 69 19.87 4.98 10.47
CA LYS A 69 20.05 6.35 9.99
C LYS A 69 18.77 6.92 9.39
N LEU A 70 18.61 8.23 9.52
CA LEU A 70 17.61 9.03 8.80
C LEU A 70 18.36 10.18 8.13
N TYR A 71 18.20 10.32 6.82
CA TYR A 71 18.83 11.41 6.06
C TYR A 71 17.80 12.43 5.62
N ALA A 72 18.20 13.69 5.56
CA ALA A 72 17.49 14.73 4.83
C ALA A 72 18.35 15.14 3.63
N LEU A 73 17.79 15.04 2.42
CA LEU A 73 18.44 15.38 1.18
C LEU A 73 17.76 16.60 0.55
N SER A 74 18.53 17.41 -0.17
CA SER A 74 18.00 18.49 -0.99
C SER A 74 17.23 17.95 -2.20
N LYS A 75 16.54 18.83 -2.91
CA LYS A 75 15.91 18.54 -4.20
C LYS A 75 16.88 17.92 -5.22
N ASP A 76 18.15 18.31 -5.18
CA ASP A 76 19.21 17.76 -6.04
C ASP A 76 19.85 16.47 -5.47
N ILE A 77 19.20 15.81 -4.51
CA ILE A 77 19.61 14.53 -3.93
C ILE A 77 20.97 14.61 -3.19
N LYS A 78 21.35 15.80 -2.72
CA LYS A 78 22.55 16.01 -1.88
C LYS A 78 22.20 15.93 -0.40
N LYS A 79 23.03 15.25 0.40
CA LYS A 79 22.83 15.13 1.85
C LYS A 79 22.94 16.50 2.53
N ILE A 80 21.85 16.95 3.14
CA ILE A 80 21.77 18.14 3.99
C ILE A 80 22.12 17.76 5.43
N HIS A 81 21.47 16.70 5.93
CA HIS A 81 21.62 16.26 7.31
C HIS A 81 21.52 14.75 7.47
N GLU A 82 22.01 14.24 8.59
CA GLU A 82 21.99 12.83 8.97
C GLU A 82 21.73 12.70 10.48
N TYR A 83 20.65 12.00 10.83
CA TYR A 83 20.33 11.63 12.19
C TYR A 83 20.67 10.17 12.44
N ASN A 84 21.40 9.91 13.52
CA ASN A 84 21.69 8.55 13.97
C ASN A 84 20.50 8.02 14.77
N THR A 85 19.83 6.99 14.23
CA THR A 85 18.67 6.35 14.87
C THR A 85 19.02 5.02 15.55
N GLY A 86 20.25 4.54 15.36
CA GLY A 86 20.77 3.32 15.97
C GLY A 86 22.25 3.07 15.60
N PRO A 87 22.77 1.85 15.79
CA PRO A 87 22.12 0.75 16.50
C PRO A 87 21.91 1.08 17.98
N VAL A 88 21.06 0.32 18.65
CA VAL A 88 20.77 0.51 20.08
C VAL A 88 20.96 -0.80 20.84
N HIS A 89 21.13 -0.70 22.15
CA HIS A 89 21.07 -1.87 23.02
C HIS A 89 19.63 -2.11 23.48
N GLU A 90 19.10 -3.30 23.18
CA GLU A 90 17.86 -3.82 23.76
C GLU A 90 18.15 -5.07 24.60
N GLY A 91 17.53 -5.15 25.79
CA GLY A 91 17.62 -6.29 26.69
C GLY A 91 16.80 -6.09 27.96
N HIS A 92 16.44 -7.18 28.65
CA HIS A 92 15.63 -7.12 29.88
C HIS A 92 16.25 -6.26 30.98
N ASP A 93 17.57 -6.21 31.05
CA ASP A 93 18.32 -5.38 32.01
C ASP A 93 18.51 -3.93 31.54
N CYS A 94 17.78 -3.49 30.52
CA CYS A 94 17.88 -2.12 30.02
C CYS A 94 16.95 -1.20 30.81
N ARG A 95 17.54 -0.25 31.56
CA ARG A 95 16.82 0.82 32.28
C ARG A 95 17.01 2.16 31.58
N ALA A 96 16.43 2.30 30.39
CA ALA A 96 16.39 3.58 29.68
C ALA A 96 15.26 4.47 30.24
N PRO A 97 15.41 5.81 30.21
CA PRO A 97 14.36 6.73 30.65
C PRO A 97 13.08 6.65 29.78
N ASP A 98 13.27 6.33 28.50
CA ASP A 98 12.25 6.15 27.47
C ASP A 98 12.75 5.14 26.41
N PRO A 99 11.85 4.60 25.55
CA PRO A 99 12.20 3.62 24.52
C PRO A 99 13.12 4.15 23.40
N CYS A 100 13.16 5.46 23.16
CA CYS A 100 13.96 6.07 22.09
C CYS A 100 15.41 6.32 22.50
N SER A 101 15.68 6.54 23.79
CA SER A 101 17.01 6.84 24.32
C SER A 101 17.95 5.62 24.30
N GLY A 102 17.40 4.40 24.36
CA GLY A 102 18.16 3.16 24.49
C GLY A 102 19.05 3.11 25.74
N CYS A 103 19.81 2.02 25.89
CA CYS A 103 20.76 1.87 27.00
C CYS A 103 22.17 2.30 26.62
N LYS A 104 22.54 3.53 27.01
CA LYS A 104 23.83 4.16 26.66
C LYS A 104 25.07 3.43 27.20
N ASN A 105 24.97 2.75 28.34
CA ASN A 105 26.11 2.11 29.03
C ASN A 105 26.30 0.63 28.66
N LYS A 106 25.69 0.16 27.57
CA LYS A 106 25.71 -1.25 27.17
C LYS A 106 26.12 -1.40 25.70
N PRO A 107 26.73 -2.54 25.33
CA PRO A 107 27.15 -2.78 23.96
C PRO A 107 25.94 -2.82 23.02
N LEU A 108 26.06 -2.17 21.87
CA LEU A 108 25.01 -2.13 20.84
C LEU A 108 24.68 -3.55 20.40
N SER A 109 23.41 -3.93 20.44
CA SER A 109 22.97 -5.32 20.20
C SER A 109 22.00 -5.47 19.04
N LYS A 110 21.33 -4.38 18.61
CA LYS A 110 20.28 -4.46 17.61
C LYS A 110 20.25 -3.25 16.67
N ASN A 111 20.12 -3.53 15.38
CA ASN A 111 19.92 -2.52 14.36
C ASN A 111 18.49 -1.97 14.40
N ASN A 112 18.37 -0.67 14.17
CA ASN A 112 17.11 0.03 14.03
C ASN A 112 16.75 0.16 12.55
N THR A 113 15.83 -0.66 12.07
CA THR A 113 15.29 -0.59 10.71
C THR A 113 14.14 0.41 10.69
N ASN A 114 14.15 1.36 9.74
CA ASN A 114 13.04 2.29 9.63
C ASN A 114 11.79 1.56 9.11
N MET A 115 10.71 1.61 9.88
CA MET A 115 9.46 0.87 9.61
C MET A 115 8.36 1.79 9.07
N ALA A 116 8.38 3.06 9.44
CA ALA A 116 7.48 4.08 8.92
C ALA A 116 8.16 5.44 8.94
N LEU A 117 7.80 6.27 7.95
CA LEU A 117 8.26 7.65 7.79
C LEU A 117 7.10 8.47 7.24
N LEU A 118 6.67 9.51 7.94
CA LEU A 118 5.52 10.33 7.56
C LEU A 118 5.65 11.77 8.07
N MET A 119 4.96 12.70 7.41
CA MET A 119 4.87 14.10 7.80
C MET A 119 3.51 14.40 8.43
N GLU A 120 3.53 15.16 9.52
CA GLU A 120 2.35 15.79 10.12
C GLU A 120 2.52 17.31 10.02
N THR A 121 1.44 18.04 9.68
CA THR A 121 1.49 19.49 9.43
C THR A 121 0.34 20.28 10.06
N PHE A 122 -0.47 19.67 10.92
CA PHE A 122 -1.62 20.29 11.58
C PHE A 122 -1.23 21.11 12.81
N TYR A 123 -0.40 20.56 13.70
CA TYR A 123 0.08 21.29 14.88
C TYR A 123 1.31 22.10 14.50
N ASP A 124 2.39 21.40 14.16
CA ASP A 124 3.65 21.97 13.68
C ASP A 124 4.12 21.21 12.44
N LEU A 125 5.20 21.66 11.79
CA LEU A 125 5.83 20.89 10.71
C LEU A 125 6.71 19.79 11.30
N GLU A 126 6.23 18.55 11.28
CA GLU A 126 6.83 17.46 12.06
C GLU A 126 7.03 16.18 11.24
N LEU A 127 8.27 15.69 11.25
CA LEU A 127 8.59 14.39 10.68
C LEU A 127 8.51 13.31 11.77
N PHE A 128 7.79 12.23 11.49
CA PHE A 128 7.71 11.06 12.35
C PHE A 128 8.52 9.92 11.73
N SER A 129 9.46 9.37 12.50
CA SER A 129 10.22 8.17 12.13
C SER A 129 10.04 7.08 13.19
N CYS A 130 9.44 5.97 12.80
CA CYS A 130 9.21 4.81 13.64
C CYS A 130 10.14 3.67 13.23
N GLY A 131 10.77 3.02 14.21
CA GLY A 131 11.81 2.02 14.00
C GLY A 131 11.41 0.62 14.45
N SER A 132 12.24 -0.38 14.16
CA SER A 132 12.08 -1.76 14.63
C SER A 132 12.43 -1.97 16.11
N VAL A 133 13.10 -0.99 16.72
CA VAL A 133 13.54 -0.97 18.12
C VAL A 133 12.65 -0.06 18.96
N GLY A 134 12.81 -0.08 20.28
CA GLY A 134 12.02 0.72 21.21
C GLY A 134 10.54 0.35 21.18
N ASN A 135 10.22 -0.92 20.91
CA ASN A 135 8.85 -1.41 20.71
C ASN A 135 8.06 -0.69 19.60
N GLY A 136 8.74 -0.08 18.63
CA GLY A 136 8.05 0.62 17.53
C GLY A 136 7.55 2.01 17.88
N VAL A 137 8.01 2.57 19.00
CA VAL A 137 7.74 3.96 19.37
C VAL A 137 8.43 4.89 18.37
N CYS A 138 7.70 5.92 17.93
CA CYS A 138 8.19 6.88 16.95
C CYS A 138 9.00 8.01 17.61
N ARG A 139 9.98 8.53 16.88
CA ARG A 139 10.60 9.82 17.15
C ARG A 139 9.94 10.89 16.30
N ARG A 140 9.67 12.04 16.91
CA ARG A 140 9.16 13.25 16.29
C ARG A 140 10.31 14.24 16.12
N TYR A 141 10.47 14.77 14.92
CA TYR A 141 11.48 15.78 14.58
C TYR A 141 10.70 17.04 14.21
N LEU A 142 10.82 18.08 15.03
CA LEU A 142 10.21 19.38 14.77
C LEU A 142 11.07 20.13 13.75
N LEU A 143 10.52 20.46 12.58
CA LEU A 143 11.26 20.96 11.41
C LEU A 143 11.02 22.45 11.13
N GLU A 144 10.58 23.25 12.11
CA GLU A 144 10.28 24.68 11.91
C GLU A 144 11.48 25.47 11.35
N ASP A 145 12.68 25.22 11.88
CA ASP A 145 13.94 25.83 11.42
C ASP A 145 14.66 24.97 10.35
N GLY A 146 13.96 23.98 9.79
CA GLY A 146 14.48 23.05 8.79
C GLY A 146 15.20 21.82 9.39
N PRO A 147 15.83 20.99 8.54
CA PRO A 147 16.38 19.70 8.98
C PRO A 147 17.66 19.76 9.84
N LEU A 148 18.35 20.90 9.94
CA LEU A 148 19.64 20.95 10.66
C LEU A 148 19.47 21.08 12.17
N ASP A 149 18.46 21.86 12.60
CA ASP A 149 18.25 22.26 13.99
C ASP A 149 17.00 21.61 14.60
N ALA A 150 16.58 20.47 14.04
CA ALA A 150 15.35 19.82 14.45
C ALA A 150 15.40 19.35 15.91
N GLU A 151 14.42 19.78 16.71
CA GLU A 151 14.21 19.24 18.05
C GLU A 151 13.64 17.82 17.95
N ILE A 152 14.28 16.86 18.65
CA ILE A 152 13.92 15.44 18.59
C ILE A 152 13.25 15.02 19.90
N SER A 153 12.00 14.60 19.81
CA SER A 153 11.20 14.10 20.93
C SER A 153 10.77 12.65 20.74
N CYS A 154 10.71 11.89 21.84
CA CYS A 154 10.18 10.53 21.83
C CYS A 154 8.66 10.56 22.05
N MET A 155 7.88 9.93 21.16
CA MET A 155 6.42 9.88 21.27
C MET A 155 5.98 8.79 22.24
N TYR A 156 6.35 8.93 23.51
CA TYR A 156 6.09 7.95 24.55
C TYR A 156 5.70 8.59 25.88
N SER A 157 4.55 8.19 26.41
CA SER A 157 4.09 8.62 27.72
C SER A 157 4.13 7.47 28.73
N LYS A 158 4.81 7.67 29.87
CA LYS A 158 4.84 6.67 30.96
C LYS A 158 3.44 6.34 31.50
N LYS A 159 2.48 7.26 31.35
CA LYS A 159 1.08 7.05 31.73
C LYS A 159 0.43 5.90 30.96
N ASN A 160 0.91 5.61 29.75
CA ASN A 160 0.38 4.56 28.89
C ASN A 160 0.94 3.16 29.22
N LYS A 161 1.89 3.04 30.16
CA LYS A 161 2.55 1.76 30.48
C LYS A 161 1.57 0.71 31.03
N ASP A 162 0.57 1.15 31.78
CA ASP A 162 -0.43 0.29 32.42
C ASP A 162 -1.81 0.40 31.75
N SER A 163 -1.85 0.85 30.49
CA SER A 163 -3.08 0.93 29.71
C SER A 163 -3.72 -0.46 29.54
N SER A 164 -5.02 -0.58 29.85
CA SER A 164 -5.79 -1.82 29.67
C SER A 164 -5.88 -2.26 28.19
N HIS A 165 -5.69 -1.31 27.27
CA HIS A 165 -5.82 -1.48 25.83
C HIS A 165 -4.48 -1.79 25.14
N GLY A 166 -3.47 -2.26 25.86
CA GLY A 166 -2.12 -2.44 25.31
C GLY A 166 -1.33 -1.14 25.24
N CYS A 167 -0.43 -1.01 24.25
CA CYS A 167 0.50 0.13 24.13
C CYS A 167 0.09 1.09 22.99
N PRO A 168 -0.57 2.24 23.29
CA PRO A 168 -0.93 3.24 22.29
C PRO A 168 0.26 3.86 21.56
N ASP A 169 1.41 3.94 22.22
CA ASP A 169 2.63 4.57 21.69
C ASP A 169 3.46 3.62 20.82
N CYS A 170 3.18 2.31 20.86
CA CYS A 170 3.86 1.29 20.09
C CYS A 170 3.25 1.19 18.69
N LEU A 171 3.66 2.07 17.77
CA LEU A 171 3.04 2.18 16.43
C LEU A 171 3.58 1.13 15.48
N ALA A 172 4.91 1.04 15.32
CA ALA A 172 5.54 0.20 14.32
C ALA A 172 5.80 -1.24 14.79
N GLY A 173 5.16 -2.21 14.13
CA GLY A 173 5.39 -3.63 14.31
C GLY A 173 6.71 -4.10 13.66
N PRO A 174 7.21 -5.28 14.07
CA PRO A 174 8.52 -5.78 13.62
C PRO A 174 8.56 -6.23 12.14
N SER A 175 7.40 -6.36 11.48
CA SER A 175 7.26 -7.00 10.16
C SER A 175 6.73 -6.07 9.08
N GLY A 176 6.79 -4.76 9.32
CA GLY A 176 6.31 -3.71 8.42
C GLY A 176 4.99 -3.10 8.88
N THR A 177 4.88 -1.79 8.71
CA THR A 177 3.75 -0.99 9.18
C THR A 177 3.37 0.04 8.15
N GLN A 178 2.06 0.17 7.89
CA GLN A 178 1.49 1.28 7.13
C GLN A 178 0.82 2.26 8.10
N ILE A 179 1.16 3.54 7.99
CA ILE A 179 0.60 4.61 8.84
C ILE A 179 0.03 5.70 7.96
N LEU A 180 -1.21 6.11 8.24
CA LEU A 180 -1.81 7.33 7.71
C LEU A 180 -2.21 8.23 8.86
N ASN A 181 -1.70 9.46 8.88
CA ASN A 181 -2.24 10.52 9.71
C ASN A 181 -3.35 11.26 8.97
N VAL A 182 -4.50 11.44 9.63
CA VAL A 182 -5.62 12.20 9.10
C VAL A 182 -6.11 13.16 10.17
N MET A 183 -6.18 14.44 9.82
CA MET A 183 -6.84 15.43 10.66
C MET A 183 -8.34 15.45 10.36
N SER A 184 -9.15 15.31 11.42
CA SER A 184 -10.60 15.44 11.34
C SER A 184 -11.16 16.01 12.64
N SER A 185 -12.01 17.03 12.55
CA SER A 185 -12.64 17.69 13.69
C SER A 185 -11.65 18.17 14.75
N GLY A 186 -10.53 18.77 14.32
CA GLY A 186 -9.49 19.31 15.20
C GLY A 186 -8.64 18.26 15.92
N VAL A 187 -8.72 17.00 15.49
CA VAL A 187 -7.95 15.89 16.08
C VAL A 187 -7.16 15.18 14.99
N VAL A 188 -5.85 15.05 15.19
CA VAL A 188 -4.97 14.24 14.34
C VAL A 188 -5.09 12.78 14.77
N ARG A 189 -5.52 11.93 13.84
CA ARG A 189 -5.68 10.47 14.04
C ARG A 189 -4.66 9.71 13.21
N PHE A 190 -4.07 8.70 13.82
CA PHE A 190 -3.15 7.79 13.17
C PHE A 190 -3.86 6.46 12.94
N PHE A 191 -4.09 6.14 11.67
CA PHE A 191 -4.52 4.83 11.23
C PHE A 191 -3.28 3.98 11.01
N VAL A 192 -3.09 2.99 11.87
CA VAL A 192 -1.88 2.17 11.93
C VAL A 192 -2.25 0.74 11.62
N ALA A 193 -1.61 0.16 10.61
CA ALA A 193 -1.79 -1.22 10.21
C ALA A 193 -0.45 -1.97 10.24
N ASN A 194 -0.37 -2.98 11.09
CA ASN A 194 0.83 -3.78 11.32
C ASN A 194 0.72 -5.12 10.62
N SER A 195 1.73 -5.44 9.82
CA SER A 195 1.82 -6.73 9.14
C SER A 195 2.13 -7.83 10.15
N GLU A 196 1.52 -9.01 9.93
CA GLU A 196 1.72 -10.19 10.76
C GLU A 196 2.72 -11.13 10.10
N PRO A 197 3.84 -11.46 10.75
CA PRO A 197 4.78 -12.45 10.24
C PRO A 197 4.33 -13.88 10.54
N LEU A 198 4.91 -14.84 9.81
CA LEU A 198 4.87 -16.25 10.18
C LEU A 198 5.85 -16.53 11.33
N ASP A 199 5.46 -17.43 12.24
CA ASP A 199 6.25 -17.90 13.38
C ASP A 199 6.77 -16.80 14.31
N SER A 200 5.92 -15.80 14.58
CA SER A 200 6.27 -14.70 15.49
C SER A 200 6.43 -15.21 16.94
N THR A 201 7.65 -15.22 17.45
CA THR A 201 7.94 -15.41 18.89
C THR A 201 7.97 -14.09 19.67
N ILE A 202 7.73 -12.98 18.97
CA ILE A 202 7.84 -11.61 19.51
C ILE A 202 6.60 -11.30 20.36
N PRO A 203 6.76 -10.62 21.51
CA PRO A 203 5.64 -10.18 22.34
C PRO A 203 4.61 -9.38 21.52
N ARG A 204 3.33 -9.74 21.67
CA ARG A 204 2.21 -9.16 20.92
C ARG A 204 1.80 -7.79 21.52
N LEU A 205 2.67 -6.79 21.38
CA LEU A 205 2.43 -5.43 21.87
C LEU A 205 1.59 -4.59 20.90
N HIS A 206 1.67 -4.91 19.61
CA HIS A 206 1.07 -4.13 18.53
C HIS A 206 -0.28 -4.71 18.13
N HIS A 207 -1.22 -3.80 17.84
CA HIS A 207 -2.47 -4.21 17.22
C HIS A 207 -2.31 -4.38 15.71
N THR A 208 -3.06 -5.32 15.12
CA THR A 208 -3.03 -5.59 13.67
C THR A 208 -3.52 -4.37 12.89
N ILE A 209 -4.62 -3.75 13.32
CA ILE A 209 -5.07 -2.46 12.80
C ILE A 209 -5.65 -1.62 13.93
N SER A 210 -5.36 -0.32 13.93
CA SER A 210 -5.81 0.59 14.98
C SER A 210 -5.98 2.03 14.49
N VAL A 211 -6.83 2.77 15.18
CA VAL A 211 -7.00 4.23 15.08
C VAL A 211 -6.58 4.82 16.42
N ARG A 212 -5.63 5.75 16.40
CA ARG A 212 -5.08 6.35 17.62
C ARG A 212 -5.18 7.86 17.54
N LYS A 213 -5.60 8.52 18.63
CA LYS A 213 -5.53 9.98 18.76
C LYS A 213 -4.09 10.36 19.12
N MET A 214 -3.52 11.33 18.40
CA MET A 214 -2.32 12.03 18.88
C MET A 214 -2.73 13.02 19.98
N ARG A 215 -2.03 12.99 21.12
CA ARG A 215 -2.29 13.93 22.22
C ARG A 215 -1.96 15.35 21.78
N GLU A 216 -2.73 16.32 22.25
CA GLU A 216 -2.46 17.75 22.02
C GLU A 216 -1.13 18.20 22.65
N THR A 217 -0.66 17.50 23.69
CA THR A 217 0.66 17.69 24.29
C THR A 217 1.82 17.15 23.43
N GLN A 218 1.52 16.48 22.31
CA GLN A 218 2.51 15.91 21.37
C GLN A 218 3.57 15.01 22.03
N ASP A 219 3.20 14.35 23.14
CA ASP A 219 4.06 13.46 23.94
C ASP A 219 3.69 11.97 23.80
N GLY A 220 2.69 11.65 22.98
CA GLY A 220 2.27 10.28 22.72
C GLY A 220 0.87 10.19 22.11
N PHE A 221 0.32 8.98 22.17
CA PHE A 221 -0.95 8.60 21.58
C PHE A 221 -1.90 8.01 22.61
N GLU A 222 -3.18 7.95 22.26
CA GLU A 222 -4.25 7.32 23.04
C GLU A 222 -5.20 6.55 22.12
N PHE A 223 -5.76 5.45 22.62
CA PHE A 223 -6.96 4.84 22.03
C PHE A 223 -8.19 5.58 22.55
N PHE A 224 -9.23 5.69 21.74
CA PHE A 224 -10.51 6.22 22.20
C PHE A 224 -11.25 5.21 23.07
N SER A 225 -11.15 3.92 22.74
CA SER A 225 -11.77 2.80 23.45
C SER A 225 -11.21 1.45 22.96
N GLU A 226 -11.73 0.34 23.48
CA GLU A 226 -11.50 -1.03 22.95
C GLU A 226 -11.90 -1.18 21.47
N GLN A 227 -12.76 -0.32 20.95
CA GLN A 227 -13.20 -0.36 19.55
C GLN A 227 -12.24 0.38 18.61
N SER A 228 -11.19 1.02 19.15
CA SER A 228 -10.17 1.72 18.39
C SER A 228 -9.19 0.79 17.68
N TYR A 229 -9.20 -0.51 17.97
CA TYR A 229 -8.29 -1.46 17.38
C TYR A 229 -8.98 -2.80 17.08
N MET A 230 -8.39 -3.55 16.16
CA MET A 230 -8.81 -4.90 15.82
C MET A 230 -7.57 -5.74 15.58
N ASP A 231 -7.59 -6.94 16.14
CA ASP A 231 -6.50 -7.88 16.04
C ASP A 231 -6.93 -9.21 15.45
N LEU A 232 -5.99 -9.88 14.79
CA LEU A 232 -6.24 -11.24 14.34
C LEU A 232 -6.66 -12.13 15.52
N ALA A 233 -7.54 -13.08 15.23
CA ALA A 233 -7.98 -14.09 16.19
C ALA A 233 -6.75 -14.76 16.84
N PRO A 234 -6.80 -15.11 18.13
CA PRO A 234 -5.63 -15.61 18.85
C PRO A 234 -4.90 -16.77 18.16
N GLY A 235 -5.62 -17.70 17.52
CA GLY A 235 -5.02 -18.83 16.79
C GLY A 235 -4.38 -18.47 15.43
N LEU A 236 -4.71 -17.29 14.89
CA LEU A 236 -4.17 -16.78 13.63
C LEU A 236 -2.94 -15.90 13.81
N ARG A 237 -2.78 -15.23 14.96
CA ARG A 237 -1.61 -14.39 15.18
C ARG A 237 -0.33 -15.25 15.20
N GLY A 238 0.65 -14.89 14.38
CA GLY A 238 1.88 -15.63 14.11
C GLY A 238 1.72 -16.77 13.10
N ASN A 239 0.50 -17.11 12.69
CA ASN A 239 0.21 -18.24 11.80
C ASN A 239 -0.52 -17.81 10.51
N TYR A 240 -0.96 -16.56 10.44
CA TYR A 240 -1.70 -15.99 9.34
C TYR A 240 -0.89 -14.87 8.68
N PRO A 241 -0.24 -15.14 7.54
CA PRO A 241 0.56 -14.13 6.85
C PRO A 241 -0.37 -13.03 6.33
N LEU A 242 -0.17 -11.82 6.86
CA LEU A 242 -0.92 -10.62 6.51
C LEU A 242 0.08 -9.49 6.28
N HIS A 243 0.16 -9.01 5.04
CA HIS A 243 1.08 -7.95 4.66
C HIS A 243 0.29 -6.71 4.22
N TYR A 244 0.51 -5.58 4.88
CA TYR A 244 -0.03 -4.29 4.46
C TYR A 244 0.93 -3.63 3.47
N VAL A 245 0.53 -3.58 2.20
CA VAL A 245 1.39 -3.15 1.08
C VAL A 245 1.34 -1.65 0.87
N TYR A 246 0.16 -1.05 0.96
CA TYR A 246 -0.04 0.37 0.69
C TYR A 246 -1.25 0.91 1.45
N SER A 247 -1.22 2.20 1.76
CA SER A 247 -2.31 2.92 2.39
C SER A 247 -2.45 4.32 1.78
N PHE A 248 -3.69 4.80 1.68
CA PHE A 248 -3.97 6.16 1.23
C PHE A 248 -5.31 6.67 1.79
N GLN A 249 -5.48 7.99 1.78
CA GLN A 249 -6.76 8.64 2.02
C GLN A 249 -7.33 9.13 0.68
N SER A 250 -8.63 8.93 0.45
CA SER A 250 -9.36 9.58 -0.63
C SER A 250 -10.76 9.94 -0.15
N GLY A 251 -11.09 11.24 -0.27
CA GLY A 251 -12.35 11.78 0.23
C GLY A 251 -12.56 11.47 1.74
N PRO A 252 -13.72 10.94 2.13
CA PRO A 252 -14.07 10.68 3.52
C PRO A 252 -13.58 9.31 4.05
N TYR A 253 -12.72 8.62 3.29
CA TYR A 253 -12.30 7.26 3.60
C TYR A 253 -10.79 7.13 3.63
N VAL A 254 -10.33 6.19 4.46
CA VAL A 254 -8.97 5.65 4.44
C VAL A 254 -9.01 4.24 3.89
N TYR A 255 -7.96 3.88 3.16
CA TYR A 255 -7.83 2.60 2.48
C TYR A 255 -6.52 1.93 2.83
N PHE A 256 -6.56 0.61 2.98
CA PHE A 256 -5.37 -0.23 3.10
C PHE A 256 -5.45 -1.35 2.09
N LEU A 257 -4.34 -1.64 1.41
CA LEU A 257 -4.20 -2.78 0.51
C LEU A 257 -3.39 -3.87 1.20
N THR A 258 -3.93 -5.08 1.22
CA THR A 258 -3.33 -6.21 1.93
C THR A 258 -3.09 -7.37 1.01
N VAL A 259 -2.02 -8.13 1.26
CA VAL A 259 -1.81 -9.48 0.72
C VAL A 259 -1.96 -10.46 1.87
N GLN A 260 -2.90 -11.39 1.72
CA GLN A 260 -3.25 -12.35 2.77
C GLN A 260 -3.83 -13.64 2.17
N ARG A 261 -4.05 -14.66 3.00
CA ARG A 261 -4.70 -15.90 2.53
C ARG A 261 -6.18 -15.65 2.21
N GLU A 262 -6.69 -16.33 1.18
CA GLU A 262 -8.11 -16.27 0.80
C GLU A 262 -9.06 -16.64 1.95
N GLY A 263 -8.63 -17.59 2.79
CA GLY A 263 -9.36 -18.07 3.96
C GLY A 263 -9.87 -19.50 3.80
N GLY A 264 -10.53 -20.03 4.83
CA GLY A 264 -11.00 -21.41 4.87
C GLY A 264 -9.84 -22.42 4.91
N SER A 265 -9.92 -23.48 4.11
CA SER A 265 -8.85 -24.48 3.96
C SER A 265 -7.85 -24.16 2.85
N SER A 266 -7.98 -23.00 2.18
CA SER A 266 -7.08 -22.64 1.08
C SER A 266 -5.77 -22.07 1.61
N ASN A 267 -4.66 -22.49 1.00
CA ASN A 267 -3.35 -21.88 1.19
C ASN A 267 -3.03 -20.82 0.13
N SER A 268 -3.97 -20.55 -0.78
CA SER A 268 -3.82 -19.51 -1.79
C SER A 268 -3.85 -18.11 -1.18
N PHE A 269 -3.09 -17.21 -1.82
CA PHE A 269 -3.00 -15.81 -1.45
C PHE A 269 -3.77 -14.94 -2.43
N HIS A 270 -4.34 -13.86 -1.91
CA HIS A 270 -4.94 -12.83 -2.72
C HIS A 270 -4.71 -11.46 -2.11
N THR A 271 -5.03 -10.43 -2.90
CA THR A 271 -5.02 -9.07 -2.43
C THR A 271 -6.43 -8.67 -1.99
N ARG A 272 -6.54 -7.90 -0.90
CA ARG A 272 -7.78 -7.23 -0.52
C ARG A 272 -7.58 -5.74 -0.40
N ILE A 273 -8.64 -5.00 -0.68
CA ILE A 273 -8.76 -3.60 -0.32
C ILE A 273 -9.67 -3.47 0.89
N VAL A 274 -9.16 -2.77 1.90
CA VAL A 274 -9.83 -2.43 3.15
C VAL A 274 -10.28 -0.97 3.06
N ARG A 275 -11.47 -0.66 3.58
CA ARG A 275 -11.96 0.71 3.70
C ARG A 275 -12.51 0.99 5.10
N MET A 276 -12.19 2.17 5.63
CA MET A 276 -12.76 2.72 6.87
C MET A 276 -13.11 4.20 6.69
N CYS A 277 -13.99 4.74 7.53
CA CYS A 277 -14.28 6.18 7.57
C CYS A 277 -13.12 6.93 8.23
N SER A 278 -12.67 8.02 7.62
CA SER A 278 -11.52 8.80 8.11
C SER A 278 -11.85 9.66 9.34
N SER A 279 -13.13 9.99 9.53
CA SER A 279 -13.62 10.80 10.66
C SER A 279 -13.94 9.99 11.92
N ASP A 280 -14.10 8.67 11.79
CA ASP A 280 -14.55 7.84 12.90
C ASP A 280 -13.39 7.71 13.92
N PRO A 281 -13.64 7.95 15.23
CA PRO A 281 -12.62 7.77 16.26
C PRO A 281 -12.31 6.29 16.52
N GLU A 282 -13.19 5.39 16.08
CA GLU A 282 -13.14 3.96 16.34
C GLU A 282 -13.33 3.18 15.03
N ILE A 283 -12.94 1.90 15.03
CA ILE A 283 -13.11 1.03 13.86
C ILE A 283 -14.55 0.50 13.84
N LEU A 284 -15.46 1.33 13.33
CA LEU A 284 -16.90 1.04 13.26
C LEU A 284 -17.31 0.44 11.92
N ARG A 285 -16.84 1.02 10.81
CA ARG A 285 -17.28 0.68 9.44
C ARG A 285 -16.16 0.05 8.62
N TYR A 286 -15.51 -0.94 9.20
CA TYR A 286 -14.45 -1.70 8.56
C TYR A 286 -15.03 -2.69 7.56
N VAL A 287 -14.59 -2.59 6.30
CA VAL A 287 -15.01 -3.50 5.23
C VAL A 287 -13.82 -3.94 4.40
N GLU A 288 -13.81 -5.21 3.99
CA GLU A 288 -12.79 -5.77 3.09
C GLU A 288 -13.43 -6.34 1.82
N MET A 289 -12.77 -6.13 0.70
CA MET A 289 -13.16 -6.68 -0.60
C MET A 289 -11.95 -7.30 -1.31
N PRO A 290 -12.06 -8.53 -1.86
CA PRO A 290 -11.02 -9.08 -2.74
C PRO A 290 -10.76 -8.17 -3.93
N PHE A 291 -9.49 -8.00 -4.28
CA PHE A 291 -9.04 -7.11 -5.33
C PHE A 291 -7.99 -7.84 -6.18
N GLU A 292 -8.34 -8.24 -7.39
CA GLU A 292 -7.47 -9.03 -8.26
C GLU A 292 -7.37 -8.37 -9.62
N CYS A 293 -6.20 -8.49 -10.26
CA CYS A 293 -5.97 -8.01 -11.60
C CYS A 293 -6.05 -9.19 -12.58
N ILE A 294 -6.81 -9.05 -13.66
CA ILE A 294 -7.16 -10.18 -14.53
C ILE A 294 -6.93 -9.84 -15.97
N TYR A 295 -6.12 -10.63 -16.64
CA TYR A 295 -5.97 -10.58 -18.08
C TYR A 295 -6.81 -11.65 -18.75
N SER A 296 -7.59 -11.27 -19.77
CA SER A 296 -8.36 -12.22 -20.57
C SER A 296 -8.17 -11.96 -22.05
N GLU A 297 -7.64 -12.94 -22.77
CA GLU A 297 -7.53 -12.85 -24.23
C GLU A 297 -8.89 -13.11 -24.89
N ARG A 298 -9.40 -12.13 -25.65
CA ARG A 298 -10.60 -12.30 -26.48
C ARG A 298 -10.28 -13.09 -27.76
N ARG A 299 -9.97 -14.39 -27.65
CA ARG A 299 -9.87 -15.26 -28.84
C ARG A 299 -11.25 -15.78 -29.24
N ARG A 300 -11.66 -15.49 -30.49
CA ARG A 300 -12.99 -15.76 -31.07
C ARG A 300 -13.45 -17.23 -31.12
N LYS A 301 -12.63 -18.26 -30.80
CA LYS A 301 -13.00 -19.67 -31.04
C LYS A 301 -12.45 -20.77 -30.10
N LYS A 302 -11.84 -20.46 -28.95
CA LYS A 302 -11.42 -21.47 -27.96
C LYS A 302 -11.41 -20.85 -26.57
N ARG A 303 -11.74 -21.62 -25.52
CA ARG A 303 -11.79 -21.21 -24.09
C ARG A 303 -10.81 -20.07 -23.81
N SER A 304 -11.35 -18.88 -23.49
CA SER A 304 -10.53 -17.75 -23.06
C SER A 304 -9.73 -18.16 -21.84
N ALA A 305 -8.40 -18.22 -21.98
CA ALA A 305 -7.53 -18.43 -20.84
C ALA A 305 -7.54 -17.12 -20.03
N GLN A 306 -8.12 -17.18 -18.84
CA GLN A 306 -8.15 -16.07 -17.91
C GLN A 306 -6.95 -16.20 -16.99
N MET A 307 -6.09 -15.19 -16.98
CA MET A 307 -4.90 -15.14 -16.14
C MET A 307 -5.16 -14.19 -14.98
N VAL A 308 -5.03 -14.69 -13.76
CA VAL A 308 -5.22 -13.91 -12.53
C VAL A 308 -3.86 -13.56 -11.93
N PHE A 309 -3.69 -12.27 -11.64
CA PHE A 309 -2.57 -11.70 -10.92
C PHE A 309 -3.09 -11.32 -9.52
N ASN A 310 -2.76 -12.16 -8.55
CA ASN A 310 -3.41 -12.22 -7.25
C ASN A 310 -2.64 -11.45 -6.15
N VAL A 311 -1.34 -11.18 -6.33
CA VAL A 311 -0.50 -10.57 -5.29
C VAL A 311 -0.02 -9.19 -5.71
N LEU A 312 -0.49 -8.16 -5.01
CA LEU A 312 -0.06 -6.78 -5.17
C LEU A 312 1.42 -6.61 -4.75
N GLN A 313 2.19 -5.93 -5.59
CA GLN A 313 3.60 -5.60 -5.35
C GLN A 313 3.78 -4.13 -4.98
N ALA A 314 3.05 -3.24 -5.66
CA ALA A 314 3.08 -1.81 -5.42
C ALA A 314 1.76 -1.18 -5.83
N ALA A 315 1.42 -0.06 -5.19
CA ALA A 315 0.25 0.72 -5.54
C ALA A 315 0.53 2.21 -5.36
N HIS A 316 -0.18 3.03 -6.14
CA HIS A 316 -0.15 4.47 -6.03
C HIS A 316 -1.49 5.06 -6.44
N VAL A 317 -1.94 6.08 -5.72
CA VAL A 317 -3.14 6.83 -6.10
C VAL A 317 -2.73 8.18 -6.66
N ALA A 318 -3.22 8.48 -7.84
CA ALA A 318 -2.96 9.74 -8.52
C ALA A 318 -4.19 10.20 -9.31
N LYS A 319 -4.24 11.49 -9.58
CA LYS A 319 -5.14 12.07 -10.58
C LYS A 319 -4.56 11.86 -11.96
N VAL A 320 -5.43 11.63 -12.93
CA VAL A 320 -5.03 11.33 -14.31
C VAL A 320 -5.10 12.57 -15.20
N GLY A 321 -4.27 12.58 -16.24
CA GLY A 321 -4.31 13.63 -17.27
C GLY A 321 -5.56 13.54 -18.15
N TYR A 322 -5.86 14.62 -18.87
CA TYR A 322 -7.07 14.78 -19.67
C TYR A 322 -7.30 13.63 -20.67
N ASP A 323 -6.29 13.22 -21.44
CA ASP A 323 -6.46 12.17 -22.45
C ASP A 323 -6.85 10.83 -21.82
N PHE A 324 -6.16 10.45 -20.73
CA PHE A 324 -6.43 9.22 -19.99
C PHE A 324 -7.80 9.28 -19.29
N GLN A 325 -8.17 10.45 -18.78
CA GLN A 325 -9.49 10.69 -18.21
C GLN A 325 -10.60 10.40 -19.23
N GLN A 326 -10.45 10.90 -20.46
CA GLN A 326 -11.43 10.72 -21.54
C GLN A 326 -11.52 9.27 -22.00
N GLU A 327 -10.39 8.58 -22.13
CA GLU A 327 -10.33 7.17 -22.53
C GLU A 327 -11.02 6.25 -21.52
N MET A 328 -10.82 6.50 -20.23
CA MET A 328 -11.40 5.72 -19.14
C MET A 328 -12.80 6.19 -18.73
N GLY A 329 -13.33 7.27 -19.33
CA GLY A 329 -14.64 7.82 -18.98
C GLY A 329 -14.72 8.37 -17.54
N LEU A 330 -13.60 8.88 -17.03
CA LEU A 330 -13.46 9.36 -15.64
C LEU A 330 -13.94 10.81 -15.50
N LYS A 331 -14.35 11.16 -14.28
CA LYS A 331 -14.67 12.56 -13.96
C LYS A 331 -13.40 13.37 -13.75
N GLU A 332 -13.52 14.68 -13.97
CA GLU A 332 -12.40 15.59 -13.74
C GLU A 332 -11.97 15.57 -12.28
N GLY A 333 -10.66 15.45 -12.05
CA GLY A 333 -10.07 15.43 -10.71
C GLY A 333 -10.35 14.16 -9.90
N GLU A 334 -10.84 13.10 -10.54
CA GLU A 334 -11.08 11.81 -9.90
C GLU A 334 -9.76 11.09 -9.55
N ASP A 335 -9.69 10.56 -8.33
CA ASP A 335 -8.55 9.76 -7.88
C ASP A 335 -8.62 8.36 -8.52
N VAL A 336 -7.48 7.90 -9.04
CA VAL A 336 -7.33 6.58 -9.67
C VAL A 336 -6.24 5.80 -8.95
N LEU A 337 -6.56 4.56 -8.58
CA LEU A 337 -5.61 3.60 -8.03
C LEU A 337 -4.92 2.86 -9.17
N PHE A 338 -3.60 3.03 -9.24
CA PHE A 338 -2.69 2.24 -10.06
C PHE A 338 -2.13 1.13 -9.19
N ALA A 339 -2.33 -0.13 -9.60
CA ALA A 339 -1.96 -1.28 -8.80
C ALA A 339 -1.15 -2.27 -9.65
N ALA A 340 0.13 -2.47 -9.28
CA ALA A 340 1.03 -3.41 -9.92
C ALA A 340 0.95 -4.76 -9.20
N PHE A 341 0.49 -5.78 -9.91
CA PHE A 341 0.35 -7.15 -9.43
C PHE A 341 1.36 -8.08 -10.05
N ALA A 342 1.64 -9.17 -9.34
CA ALA A 342 2.33 -10.33 -9.85
C ALA A 342 1.46 -11.58 -9.65
N ARG A 343 1.72 -12.60 -10.48
CA ARG A 343 1.21 -13.96 -10.21
C ARG A 343 2.05 -14.57 -9.12
N SER A 344 1.40 -15.18 -8.13
CA SER A 344 2.11 -15.87 -7.07
C SER A 344 2.54 -17.28 -7.49
N LYS A 345 3.55 -17.82 -6.80
CA LYS A 345 3.79 -19.26 -6.78
C LYS A 345 2.60 -19.99 -6.12
N PRO A 346 2.36 -21.27 -6.43
CA PRO A 346 1.30 -22.05 -5.78
C PRO A 346 1.43 -22.00 -4.26
N ASP A 347 0.32 -21.71 -3.57
CA ASP A 347 0.22 -21.69 -2.09
C ASP A 347 1.26 -20.81 -1.37
N SER A 348 1.78 -19.78 -2.04
CA SER A 348 2.81 -18.88 -1.52
C SER A 348 2.52 -17.44 -1.95
N PRO A 349 2.90 -16.42 -1.13
CA PRO A 349 2.81 -15.02 -1.54
C PRO A 349 3.95 -14.59 -2.46
N GLU A 350 4.95 -15.46 -2.68
CA GLU A 350 6.12 -15.12 -3.50
C GLU A 350 5.74 -14.84 -4.97
N PRO A 351 6.15 -13.69 -5.52
CA PRO A 351 5.83 -13.33 -6.90
C PRO A 351 6.64 -14.15 -7.90
N THR A 352 6.05 -14.36 -9.07
CA THR A 352 6.73 -14.84 -10.29
C THR A 352 7.10 -13.66 -11.18
N ALA A 353 7.83 -13.91 -12.29
CA ALA A 353 8.18 -12.88 -13.27
C ALA A 353 6.99 -12.38 -14.13
N SER A 354 5.78 -12.86 -13.88
CA SER A 354 4.57 -12.45 -14.61
C SER A 354 3.85 -11.36 -13.84
N SER A 355 3.84 -10.14 -14.40
CA SER A 355 3.25 -8.94 -13.78
C SER A 355 2.18 -8.30 -14.67
N ALA A 356 1.26 -7.58 -14.03
CA ALA A 356 0.25 -6.75 -14.69
C ALA A 356 -0.01 -5.48 -13.87
N VAL A 357 -0.38 -4.39 -14.53
CA VAL A 357 -0.84 -3.17 -13.87
C VAL A 357 -2.32 -2.98 -14.17
N CYS A 358 -3.14 -2.91 -13.12
CA CYS A 358 -4.55 -2.62 -13.22
C CYS A 358 -4.84 -1.21 -12.70
N LEU A 359 -5.82 -0.56 -13.31
CA LEU A 359 -6.25 0.79 -12.97
C LEU A 359 -7.74 0.78 -12.64
N ILE A 360 -8.11 1.51 -11.59
CA ILE A 360 -9.48 1.59 -11.12
C ILE A 360 -9.71 2.93 -10.43
N SER A 361 -10.85 3.57 -10.72
CA SER A 361 -11.20 4.80 -10.03
C SER A 361 -11.64 4.52 -8.58
N ILE A 362 -11.33 5.44 -7.67
CA ILE A 362 -11.77 5.30 -6.27
C ILE A 362 -13.31 5.40 -6.17
N THR A 363 -13.96 6.12 -7.09
CA THR A 363 -15.44 6.15 -7.17
C THR A 363 -16.00 4.77 -7.46
N ASP A 364 -15.41 4.05 -8.41
CA ASP A 364 -15.86 2.70 -8.76
C ASP A 364 -15.65 1.74 -7.59
N ILE A 365 -14.49 1.78 -6.92
CA ILE A 365 -14.26 1.02 -5.67
C ILE A 365 -15.38 1.28 -4.66
N ASN A 366 -15.74 2.55 -4.46
CA ASN A 366 -16.80 2.93 -3.53
C ASN A 366 -18.19 2.46 -3.99
N ASN A 367 -18.45 2.45 -5.29
CA ASN A 367 -19.67 1.88 -5.88
C ASN A 367 -19.73 0.37 -5.61
N PHE A 368 -18.65 -0.37 -5.82
CA PHE A 368 -18.60 -1.80 -5.49
C PHE A 368 -18.89 -2.06 -4.02
N PHE A 369 -18.21 -1.36 -3.10
CA PHE A 369 -18.50 -1.50 -1.67
C PHE A 369 -19.98 -1.24 -1.35
N ARG A 370 -20.55 -0.15 -1.88
CA ARG A 370 -21.97 0.19 -1.65
C ARG A 370 -22.89 -0.90 -2.16
N ASP A 371 -22.68 -1.36 -3.39
CA ASP A 371 -23.52 -2.36 -4.04
C ASP A 371 -23.45 -3.70 -3.30
N PHE A 372 -22.27 -4.13 -2.88
CA PHE A 372 -22.11 -5.39 -2.13
C PHE A 372 -22.75 -5.32 -0.75
N MET A 373 -22.65 -4.19 -0.04
CA MET A 373 -23.31 -3.98 1.25
C MET A 373 -24.84 -3.96 1.09
N GLN A 374 -25.37 -3.24 0.10
CA GLN A 374 -26.82 -3.13 -0.13
C GLN A 374 -27.46 -4.46 -0.55
N LYS A 375 -26.75 -5.27 -1.34
CA LYS A 375 -27.22 -6.59 -1.79
C LYS A 375 -27.06 -7.69 -0.72
N GLY A 376 -26.52 -7.37 0.46
CA GLY A 376 -26.28 -8.34 1.52
C GLY A 376 -25.25 -9.41 1.16
N TYR A 377 -24.33 -9.11 0.24
CA TYR A 377 -23.28 -10.03 -0.19
C TYR A 377 -22.07 -10.00 0.74
N THR A 378 -22.33 -9.90 2.03
CA THR A 378 -21.32 -9.65 3.04
C THR A 378 -21.24 -10.81 4.04
N ARG A 379 -20.03 -11.16 4.45
CA ARG A 379 -19.70 -12.23 5.40
C ARG A 379 -19.07 -11.65 6.66
N LYS A 380 -19.14 -12.38 7.76
CA LYS A 380 -18.39 -12.05 8.98
C LYS A 380 -16.89 -12.26 8.70
N LEU A 381 -16.05 -11.35 9.17
CA LEU A 381 -14.59 -11.48 9.07
C LEU A 381 -14.15 -12.61 9.99
N SER A 382 -13.71 -13.73 9.43
CA SER A 382 -13.28 -14.88 10.23
C SER A 382 -11.96 -14.63 10.95
N HIS A 383 -11.12 -13.75 10.41
CA HIS A 383 -9.80 -13.46 10.95
C HIS A 383 -9.78 -12.37 12.02
N PHE A 384 -10.79 -11.51 12.08
CA PHE A 384 -10.97 -10.50 13.12
C PHE A 384 -12.22 -10.81 13.97
N PRO A 385 -12.08 -11.42 15.17
CA PRO A 385 -13.23 -11.91 15.93
C PRO A 385 -14.13 -10.78 16.49
N GLY A 386 -13.65 -9.54 16.56
CA GLY A 386 -14.38 -8.42 17.18
C GLY A 386 -14.51 -8.58 18.70
N SER A 387 -14.65 -7.46 19.43
CA SER A 387 -14.84 -7.48 20.90
C SER A 387 -16.27 -7.85 21.32
N GLU A 388 -17.23 -7.74 20.41
CA GLU A 388 -18.55 -8.35 20.44
C GLU A 388 -18.90 -8.65 18.97
N GLU A 389 -19.89 -9.50 18.69
CA GLU A 389 -20.27 -9.87 17.33
C GLU A 389 -20.59 -8.65 16.45
N LYS A 390 -19.56 -8.05 15.83
CA LYS A 390 -19.71 -6.99 14.84
C LYS A 390 -20.29 -7.63 13.59
N ILE A 391 -21.55 -7.28 13.35
CA ILE A 391 -22.38 -7.75 12.25
C ILE A 391 -21.92 -7.06 10.95
N PHE A 392 -21.31 -7.87 10.06
CA PHE A 392 -20.91 -7.62 8.66
C PHE A 392 -19.70 -6.63 8.45
N ASN A 393 -18.82 -6.71 7.45
CA ASN A 393 -19.00 -7.12 6.05
C ASN A 393 -17.69 -7.54 5.33
N GLN A 394 -17.65 -8.75 4.77
CA GLN A 394 -16.68 -9.19 3.75
C GLN A 394 -17.42 -9.61 2.47
N VAL A 395 -17.07 -9.02 1.33
CA VAL A 395 -17.73 -9.31 0.05
C VAL A 395 -17.58 -10.79 -0.37
N ARG A 396 -18.67 -11.42 -0.83
CA ARG A 396 -18.72 -12.80 -1.34
C ARG A 396 -17.75 -12.98 -2.52
N GLY A 397 -16.74 -13.82 -2.36
CA GLY A 397 -16.03 -14.42 -3.51
C GLY A 397 -16.96 -15.40 -4.21
N PHE A 398 -17.58 -14.97 -5.31
CA PHE A 398 -18.22 -15.83 -6.31
C PHE A 398 -18.22 -15.08 -7.65
N ASN A 399 -17.32 -15.46 -8.57
CA ASN A 399 -17.28 -15.16 -10.01
C ASN A 399 -17.51 -13.72 -10.52
N GLN A 400 -17.58 -12.73 -9.64
CA GLN A 400 -17.50 -11.30 -9.97
C GLN A 400 -16.35 -10.72 -9.19
N ILE A 401 -15.15 -11.17 -9.57
CA ILE A 401 -13.92 -10.45 -9.30
C ILE A 401 -14.05 -9.10 -10.02
N MET A 402 -13.45 -8.04 -9.49
CA MET A 402 -13.28 -6.82 -10.27
C MET A 402 -12.42 -7.12 -11.50
N HIS A 403 -13.06 -7.49 -12.60
CA HIS A 403 -12.41 -7.81 -13.85
C HIS A 403 -12.06 -6.51 -14.57
N PHE A 404 -10.79 -6.13 -14.52
CA PHE A 404 -10.26 -5.10 -15.40
C PHE A 404 -9.62 -5.78 -16.59
N LEU A 405 -10.32 -5.74 -17.72
CA LEU A 405 -9.73 -6.07 -19.01
C LEU A 405 -8.68 -4.99 -19.33
N LEU A 406 -7.45 -5.44 -19.58
CA LEU A 406 -6.56 -4.75 -20.51
C LEU A 406 -7.17 -4.73 -21.91
#